data_AF-C5H5Z7-F1
#
_entry.id   AF-C5H5Z7-F1
#
_cell.length_a   1.000
_cell.length_b   1.000
_cell.length_c   1.000
_cell.angle_alpha   90.00
_cell.angle_beta   90.00
_cell.angle_gamma   90.00
#
_symmetry.space_group_name_H-M   'P 1'
#
loop_
_entity.id
_entity.type
_entity.pdbx_description
1 polymer ?
#
loop_
_entity_poly.entity_id
_entity_poly.type
_entity_poly.pdbx_seq_one_letter_code
_entity_poly.pdbx_strand_id
1 'polypeptide(L)'
;SHCPQVAADIVECQQTYGKTIMMSLFGSTYSESGFSSSSAAVSAAQEIWAMYGPVQSGNSTPRPFGNAVVDGFDFDLEDPIENNMEPFAAELKTLMNANTSKKFYLSAAPQCPYPDVSDQSFLNGQVAFDWVNVQFYNNGCGVSHYPTDFNWATWDNWAKTVSANKNAKVLIGTPANVGGANAGSFPTDSQLSGAINLAKGSSSFGGVMLWDMAQLFSNTGYLAKIVADLGGSSSPPPPPPPSTTLATVTRTSTASTGPTSSPPSGGNGGSVPQWGQCGGNGYTGP
;
A
#
# COMPACT_ATOMS: atom_id res chain seq x y z
N SER A 1 14.65 10.56 -4.17
CA SER A 1 13.87 10.17 -5.36
C SER A 1 13.00 11.35 -5.79
N HIS A 2 12.68 11.49 -7.08
CA HIS A 2 11.79 12.52 -7.62
C HIS A 2 10.87 11.87 -8.67
N CYS A 3 9.55 11.92 -8.42
CA CYS A 3 8.54 11.10 -9.08
C CYS A 3 7.42 11.97 -9.69
N PRO A 4 7.70 12.74 -10.75
CA PRO A 4 6.75 13.71 -11.27
C PRO A 4 5.51 13.10 -11.91
N GLN A 5 5.61 11.89 -12.49
CA GLN A 5 4.47 11.17 -13.06
C GLN A 5 3.51 10.71 -11.95
N VAL A 6 4.02 10.01 -10.93
CA VAL A 6 3.22 9.63 -9.75
C VAL A 6 2.57 10.84 -9.10
N ALA A 7 3.29 11.96 -9.00
CA ALA A 7 2.73 13.20 -8.46
C ALA A 7 1.52 13.69 -9.25
N ALA A 8 1.59 13.67 -10.59
CA ALA A 8 0.48 14.04 -11.46
C ALA A 8 -0.69 13.06 -11.31
N ASP A 9 -0.40 11.75 -11.29
CA ASP A 9 -1.42 10.70 -11.19
C ASP A 9 -2.15 10.72 -9.84
N ILE A 10 -1.46 11.05 -8.74
CA ILE A 10 -2.09 11.27 -7.43
C ILE A 10 -3.17 12.36 -7.54
N VAL A 11 -2.80 13.50 -8.13
CA VAL A 11 -3.70 14.66 -8.28
C VAL A 11 -4.87 14.30 -9.20
N GLU A 12 -4.63 13.62 -10.32
CA GLU A 12 -5.68 13.17 -11.24
C GLU A 12 -6.65 12.19 -10.55
N CYS A 13 -6.13 11.18 -9.83
CA CYS A 13 -6.92 10.23 -9.06
C CYS A 13 -7.85 10.92 -8.06
N GLN A 14 -7.33 11.88 -7.32
CA GLN A 14 -8.08 12.62 -6.31
C GLN A 14 -9.11 13.55 -6.94
N GLN A 15 -8.72 14.37 -7.93
CA GLN A 15 -9.56 15.46 -8.44
C GLN A 15 -10.54 15.01 -9.52
N THR A 16 -10.13 14.09 -10.40
CA THR A 16 -10.94 13.65 -11.54
C THR A 16 -11.81 12.46 -11.17
N TYR A 17 -11.25 11.50 -10.41
CA TYR A 17 -11.90 10.21 -10.15
C TYR A 17 -12.40 10.05 -8.70
N GLY A 18 -12.15 11.05 -7.83
CA GLY A 18 -12.58 11.04 -6.44
C GLY A 18 -11.99 9.88 -5.63
N LYS A 19 -10.77 9.45 -5.96
CA LYS A 19 -10.10 8.32 -5.29
C LYS A 19 -9.22 8.80 -4.15
N THR A 20 -9.27 8.08 -3.05
CA THR A 20 -8.33 8.21 -1.93
C THR A 20 -7.01 7.56 -2.32
N ILE A 21 -5.90 8.28 -2.20
CA ILE A 21 -4.56 7.78 -2.46
C ILE A 21 -3.75 7.76 -1.18
N MET A 22 -3.37 6.57 -0.74
CA MET A 22 -2.59 6.32 0.47
C MET A 22 -1.12 6.06 0.11
N MET A 23 -0.19 6.48 0.97
CA MET A 23 1.19 6.02 0.92
C MET A 23 1.33 4.78 1.80
N SER A 24 1.59 3.61 1.20
CA SER A 24 1.97 2.44 1.98
C SER A 24 3.43 2.55 2.45
N LEU A 25 3.65 2.26 3.71
CA LEU A 25 4.95 2.25 4.38
C LEU A 25 5.35 0.80 4.65
N PHE A 26 6.66 0.53 4.60
CA PHE A 26 7.26 -0.79 4.80
C PHE A 26 7.07 -1.73 3.60
N GLY A 27 6.39 -2.88 3.78
CA GLY A 27 6.20 -3.96 2.80
C GLY A 27 7.17 -5.14 2.98
N SER A 28 6.90 -6.25 2.29
CA SER A 28 7.65 -7.53 2.34
C SER A 28 9.18 -7.47 2.21
N THR A 29 9.76 -6.39 1.69
CA THR A 29 11.22 -6.24 1.56
C THR A 29 11.84 -5.40 2.67
N TYR A 30 11.04 -4.88 3.60
CA TYR A 30 11.52 -4.10 4.74
C TYR A 30 12.15 -5.02 5.78
N SER A 31 13.48 -5.01 5.86
CA SER A 31 14.26 -5.88 6.74
C SER A 31 14.94 -5.13 7.90
N GLU A 32 14.55 -3.89 8.18
CA GLU A 32 15.17 -3.08 9.23
C GLU A 32 14.53 -3.37 10.59
N SER A 33 15.25 -3.13 11.69
CA SER A 33 14.78 -3.50 13.04
C SER A 33 13.87 -2.45 13.70
N GLY A 34 13.25 -1.56 12.92
CA GLY A 34 12.39 -0.48 13.42
C GLY A 34 13.17 0.74 13.90
N PHE A 35 12.66 1.46 14.91
CA PHE A 35 13.31 2.67 15.42
C PHE A 35 14.07 2.42 16.72
N SER A 36 15.25 3.03 16.86
CA SER A 36 16.14 2.85 18.02
C SER A 36 15.60 3.43 19.33
N SER A 37 14.64 4.36 19.26
CA SER A 37 13.97 4.96 20.41
C SER A 37 12.63 5.57 20.00
N SER A 38 11.76 5.84 20.98
CA SER A 38 10.51 6.57 20.76
C SER A 38 10.75 7.95 20.13
N SER A 39 11.79 8.69 20.53
CA SER A 39 12.12 9.98 19.92
C SER A 39 12.55 9.87 18.45
N ALA A 40 13.26 8.79 18.10
CA ALA A 40 13.63 8.52 16.71
C ALA A 40 12.39 8.18 15.87
N ALA A 41 11.46 7.39 16.42
CA ALA A 41 10.19 7.07 15.79
C ALA A 41 9.32 8.32 15.53
N VAL A 42 9.21 9.21 16.53
CA VAL A 42 8.50 10.49 16.38
C VAL A 42 9.14 11.36 15.30
N SER A 43 10.46 11.47 15.29
CA SER A 43 11.18 12.25 14.28
C SER A 43 10.97 11.69 12.87
N ALA A 44 10.98 10.37 12.72
CA ALA A 44 10.71 9.71 11.45
C ALA A 44 9.26 9.94 10.97
N ALA A 45 8.27 9.88 11.86
CA ALA A 45 6.88 10.17 11.52
C ALA A 45 6.70 11.63 11.05
N GLN A 46 7.36 12.58 11.71
CA GLN A 46 7.38 13.99 11.30
C GLN A 46 8.02 14.18 9.93
N GLU A 47 9.12 13.46 9.65
CA GLU A 47 9.78 13.50 8.35
C GLU A 47 8.87 12.93 7.25
N ILE A 48 8.25 11.76 7.45
CA ILE A 48 7.27 11.17 6.51
C ILE A 48 6.10 12.12 6.24
N TRP A 49 5.57 12.76 7.29
CA TRP A 49 4.53 13.77 7.15
C TRP A 49 5.00 14.98 6.34
N ALA A 50 6.22 15.46 6.56
CA ALA A 50 6.80 16.55 5.79
C ALA A 50 7.11 16.18 4.33
N MET A 51 7.38 14.90 4.04
CA MET A 51 7.62 14.40 2.68
C MET A 51 6.32 14.29 1.85
N TYR A 52 5.25 13.74 2.44
CA TYR A 52 4.07 13.29 1.69
C TYR A 52 2.75 13.95 2.12
N GLY A 53 2.69 14.50 3.33
CA GLY A 53 1.57 15.30 3.82
C GLY A 53 1.55 16.71 3.22
N PRO A 54 0.73 17.63 3.77
CA PRO A 54 0.63 19.01 3.29
C PRO A 54 1.98 19.73 3.22
N VAL A 55 2.15 20.58 2.20
CA VAL A 55 3.38 21.37 2.02
C VAL A 55 3.56 22.32 3.20
N GLN A 56 4.73 22.25 3.84
CA GLN A 56 5.08 23.07 4.99
C GLN A 56 6.02 24.21 4.57
N SER A 57 5.58 25.46 4.76
CA SER A 57 6.39 26.64 4.42
C SER A 57 7.70 26.64 5.23
N GLY A 58 8.82 26.83 4.54
CA GLY A 58 10.15 26.89 5.17
C GLY A 58 10.76 25.53 5.55
N ASN A 59 10.06 24.41 5.27
CA ASN A 59 10.62 23.08 5.43
C ASN A 59 11.41 22.67 4.17
N SER A 60 12.62 22.14 4.34
CA SER A 60 13.51 21.68 3.27
C SER A 60 13.53 20.15 3.07
N THR A 61 12.67 19.40 3.77
CA THR A 61 12.51 17.95 3.60
C THR A 61 12.24 17.63 2.13
N PRO A 62 13.00 16.70 1.50
CA PRO A 62 12.77 16.30 0.12
C PRO A 62 11.34 15.82 -0.09
N ARG A 63 10.68 16.26 -1.17
CA ARG A 63 9.32 15.84 -1.49
C ARG A 63 9.31 15.02 -2.79
N PRO A 64 9.28 13.68 -2.71
CA PRO A 64 9.34 12.83 -3.90
C PRO A 64 8.20 13.11 -4.89
N PHE A 65 7.01 13.45 -4.39
CA PHE A 65 5.85 13.79 -5.20
C PHE A 65 5.63 15.30 -5.40
N GLY A 66 6.68 16.11 -5.19
CA GLY A 66 6.57 17.56 -5.27
C GLY A 66 5.45 18.09 -4.37
N ASN A 67 4.48 18.80 -4.94
CA ASN A 67 3.37 19.40 -4.19
C ASN A 67 2.14 18.49 -4.06
N ALA A 68 2.16 17.27 -4.61
CA ALA A 68 1.07 16.33 -4.38
C ALA A 68 1.01 15.94 -2.90
N VAL A 69 -0.20 15.75 -2.38
CA VAL A 69 -0.48 15.45 -0.98
C VAL A 69 -1.32 14.19 -0.91
N VAL A 70 -0.79 13.13 -0.31
CA VAL A 70 -1.53 11.87 -0.11
C VAL A 70 -2.72 12.09 0.83
N ASP A 71 -3.68 11.18 0.81
CA ASP A 71 -4.85 11.21 1.69
C ASP A 71 -4.61 10.47 3.01
N GLY A 72 -3.44 9.86 3.17
CA GLY A 72 -3.14 9.09 4.37
C GLY A 72 -1.97 8.13 4.19
N PHE A 73 -1.81 7.28 5.18
CA PHE A 73 -0.74 6.30 5.24
C PHE A 73 -1.29 4.91 5.58
N ASP A 74 -0.72 3.90 4.92
CA ASP A 74 -1.02 2.49 5.14
C ASP A 74 0.23 1.81 5.70
N PHE A 75 0.07 0.99 6.72
CA PHE A 75 1.18 0.32 7.41
C PHE A 75 1.18 -1.15 6.99
N ASP A 76 2.12 -1.55 6.14
CA ASP A 76 2.23 -2.92 5.64
C ASP A 76 3.49 -3.58 6.23
N LEU A 77 3.49 -3.74 7.56
CA LEU A 77 4.64 -4.27 8.27
C LEU A 77 4.57 -5.81 8.30
N GLU A 78 5.35 -6.45 7.44
CA GLU A 78 5.28 -7.91 7.27
C GLU A 78 6.29 -8.69 8.12
N ASP A 79 7.33 -8.02 8.64
CA ASP A 79 8.33 -8.61 9.54
C ASP A 79 8.04 -8.22 11.00
N PRO A 80 8.22 -9.13 11.98
CA PRO A 80 7.89 -8.92 13.39
C PRO A 80 8.89 -7.95 14.05
N ILE A 81 8.77 -6.69 13.69
CA ILE A 81 9.65 -5.58 14.06
C ILE A 81 8.92 -4.71 15.09
N GLU A 82 9.19 -4.95 16.36
CA GLU A 82 8.39 -4.35 17.44
C GLU A 82 9.01 -3.08 18.05
N ASN A 83 10.20 -2.66 17.59
CA ASN A 83 10.89 -1.54 18.23
C ASN A 83 10.27 -0.19 17.84
N ASN A 84 9.51 0.38 18.77
CA ASN A 84 8.98 1.75 18.72
C ASN A 84 8.07 2.05 17.51
N MET A 85 7.37 1.04 16.98
CA MET A 85 6.36 1.25 15.92
C MET A 85 5.12 2.01 16.41
N GLU A 86 4.64 1.71 17.62
CA GLU A 86 3.48 2.42 18.18
C GLU A 86 3.73 3.94 18.33
N PRO A 87 4.87 4.43 18.87
CA PRO A 87 5.21 5.85 18.84
C PRO A 87 5.21 6.49 17.45
N PHE A 88 5.72 5.80 16.43
CA PHE A 88 5.69 6.28 15.04
C PHE A 88 4.24 6.43 14.55
N ALA A 89 3.43 5.39 14.74
CA ALA A 89 2.02 5.38 14.36
C ALA A 89 1.20 6.48 15.07
N ALA A 90 1.44 6.65 16.38
CA ALA A 90 0.76 7.63 17.22
C ALA A 90 1.11 9.08 16.81
N GLU A 91 2.38 9.37 16.51
CA GLU A 91 2.80 10.69 16.05
C GLU A 91 2.17 11.02 14.69
N LEU A 92 2.18 10.07 13.75
CA LEU A 92 1.58 10.28 12.43
C LEU A 92 0.08 10.57 12.55
N LYS A 93 -0.64 9.81 13.38
CA LYS A 93 -2.06 10.08 13.67
C LYS A 93 -2.28 11.46 14.31
N THR A 94 -1.38 11.88 15.20
CA THR A 94 -1.43 13.20 15.85
C THR A 94 -1.28 14.32 14.81
N LEU A 95 -0.29 14.23 13.94
CA LEU A 95 -0.05 15.20 12.86
C LEU A 95 -1.22 15.28 11.89
N MET A 96 -1.80 14.13 11.53
CA MET A 96 -3.00 14.05 10.68
C MET A 96 -4.22 14.71 11.33
N ASN A 97 -4.48 14.45 12.61
CA ASN A 97 -5.61 15.03 13.33
C ASN A 97 -5.45 16.54 13.55
N ALA A 98 -4.22 17.03 13.69
CA ALA A 98 -3.94 18.45 13.83
C ALA A 98 -4.20 19.25 12.54
N ASN A 99 -4.23 18.58 11.38
CA ASN A 99 -4.47 19.23 10.10
C ASN A 99 -5.96 19.20 9.72
N THR A 100 -6.58 20.36 9.62
CA THR A 100 -8.01 20.50 9.31
C THR A 100 -8.31 20.80 7.83
N SER A 101 -7.31 20.80 6.95
CA SER A 101 -7.50 21.13 5.54
C SER A 101 -8.28 20.07 4.76
N LYS A 102 -8.15 18.81 5.16
CA LYS A 102 -8.93 17.67 4.68
C LYS A 102 -8.90 16.54 5.71
N LYS A 103 -9.76 15.54 5.54
CA LYS A 103 -9.65 14.30 6.30
C LYS A 103 -8.45 13.50 5.79
N PHE A 104 -7.59 13.07 6.70
CA PHE A 104 -6.54 12.09 6.43
C PHE A 104 -6.93 10.74 7.04
N TYR A 105 -6.46 9.66 6.42
CA TYR A 105 -6.77 8.29 6.83
C TYR A 105 -5.52 7.53 7.27
N LEU A 106 -5.68 6.65 8.25
CA LEU A 106 -4.62 5.75 8.67
C LEU A 106 -5.13 4.31 8.54
N SER A 107 -4.38 3.46 7.86
CA SER A 107 -4.67 2.03 7.75
C SER A 107 -3.45 1.16 8.05
N ALA A 108 -3.70 -0.14 8.22
CA ALA A 108 -2.65 -1.16 8.31
C ALA A 108 -3.08 -2.41 7.53
N ALA A 109 -2.13 -3.25 7.17
CA ALA A 109 -2.34 -4.47 6.39
C ALA A 109 -1.84 -5.72 7.16
N PRO A 110 -2.40 -6.06 8.33
CA PRO A 110 -1.99 -7.24 9.07
C PRO A 110 -2.28 -8.51 8.28
N GLN A 111 -1.53 -9.58 8.52
CA GLN A 111 -1.88 -10.91 8.04
C GLN A 111 -3.09 -11.47 8.81
N CYS A 112 -3.76 -12.49 8.26
CA CYS A 112 -4.94 -13.04 8.92
C CYS A 112 -4.71 -13.73 10.29
N PRO A 113 -3.53 -14.31 10.62
CA PRO A 113 -3.28 -14.85 11.96
C PRO A 113 -3.47 -13.75 13.00
N TYR A 114 -4.09 -14.09 14.14
CA TYR A 114 -4.38 -13.11 15.19
C TYR A 114 -3.89 -13.60 16.56
N PRO A 115 -3.22 -12.76 17.37
CA PRO A 115 -2.78 -11.40 17.02
C PRO A 115 -1.75 -11.44 15.89
N ASP A 116 -1.77 -10.43 15.01
CA ASP A 116 -0.73 -10.28 14.00
C ASP A 116 0.58 -9.90 14.70
N VAL A 117 1.64 -10.66 14.44
CA VAL A 117 2.90 -10.55 15.20
C VAL A 117 3.72 -9.31 14.87
N SER A 118 3.40 -8.63 13.77
CA SER A 118 4.12 -7.44 13.32
C SER A 118 3.35 -6.18 13.72
N ASP A 119 2.02 -6.23 13.63
CA ASP A 119 1.15 -5.07 13.81
C ASP A 119 0.53 -4.96 15.21
N GLN A 120 0.61 -6.02 16.04
CA GLN A 120 -0.09 -6.08 17.33
C GLN A 120 0.22 -4.89 18.25
N SER A 121 1.45 -4.35 18.24
CA SER A 121 1.84 -3.27 19.15
C SER A 121 0.99 -2.02 18.94
N PHE A 122 0.61 -1.69 17.71
CA PHE A 122 -0.26 -0.55 17.42
C PHE A 122 -1.72 -0.92 17.18
N LEU A 123 -2.04 -2.10 16.64
CA LEU A 123 -3.44 -2.51 16.41
C LEU A 123 -4.19 -2.82 17.71
N ASN A 124 -3.47 -3.31 18.72
CA ASN A 124 -4.02 -3.55 20.06
C ASN A 124 -3.65 -2.42 21.05
N GLY A 125 -2.95 -1.40 20.55
CA GLY A 125 -2.52 -0.21 21.30
C GLY A 125 -3.55 0.91 21.26
N GLN A 126 -3.07 2.16 21.39
CA GLN A 126 -3.94 3.35 21.47
C GLN A 126 -4.15 4.06 20.12
N VAL A 127 -3.61 3.52 19.02
CA VAL A 127 -3.63 4.20 17.72
C VAL A 127 -4.96 3.95 17.00
N ALA A 128 -5.65 5.03 16.65
CA ALA A 128 -6.96 4.99 16.01
C ALA A 128 -6.84 4.84 14.48
N PHE A 129 -6.76 3.61 13.99
CA PHE A 129 -6.84 3.27 12.56
C PHE A 129 -8.26 3.46 12.02
N ASP A 130 -8.39 3.99 10.80
CA ASP A 130 -9.66 4.14 10.09
C ASP A 130 -10.13 2.78 9.53
N TRP A 131 -9.21 1.96 9.03
CA TRP A 131 -9.48 0.58 8.63
C TRP A 131 -8.22 -0.31 8.65
N VAL A 132 -8.43 -1.62 8.50
CA VAL A 132 -7.37 -2.61 8.25
C VAL A 132 -7.65 -3.41 6.97
N ASN A 133 -6.59 -3.66 6.20
CA ASN A 133 -6.55 -4.46 4.98
C ASN A 133 -6.07 -5.88 5.30
N VAL A 134 -6.85 -6.66 6.06
CA VAL A 134 -6.38 -7.96 6.56
C VAL A 134 -6.04 -8.90 5.39
N GLN A 135 -4.79 -9.34 5.31
CA GLN A 135 -4.29 -10.22 4.25
C GLN A 135 -4.79 -11.65 4.50
N PHE A 136 -5.98 -11.97 4.01
CA PHE A 136 -6.56 -13.31 4.06
C PHE A 136 -6.01 -14.22 2.95
N TYR A 137 -4.69 -14.29 2.84
CA TYR A 137 -3.94 -15.16 1.93
C TYR A 137 -2.58 -15.53 2.54
N ASN A 138 -1.86 -16.46 1.91
CA ASN A 138 -0.57 -17.02 2.38
C ASN A 138 -0.61 -17.72 3.75
N ASN A 139 -1.78 -17.85 4.36
CA ASN A 139 -2.01 -18.36 5.70
C ASN A 139 -3.26 -19.23 5.73
N GLY A 140 -3.33 -20.19 6.67
CA GLY A 140 -4.45 -21.13 6.79
C GLY A 140 -5.80 -20.47 7.08
N CYS A 141 -5.80 -19.23 7.58
CA CYS A 141 -7.01 -18.43 7.81
C CYS A 141 -7.51 -17.64 6.58
N GLY A 142 -6.91 -17.88 5.41
CA GLY A 142 -7.21 -17.13 4.19
C GLY A 142 -8.55 -17.48 3.53
N VAL A 143 -8.94 -16.68 2.53
CA VAL A 143 -10.20 -16.85 1.78
C VAL A 143 -10.23 -18.20 1.04
N SER A 144 -9.08 -18.69 0.56
CA SER A 144 -8.96 -20.01 -0.08
C SER A 144 -9.27 -21.18 0.85
N HIS A 145 -9.43 -20.94 2.16
CA HIS A 145 -9.84 -21.90 3.16
C HIS A 145 -11.29 -21.68 3.66
N TYR A 146 -12.05 -20.78 3.04
CA TYR A 146 -13.47 -20.59 3.33
C TYR A 146 -14.30 -21.85 2.98
N PRO A 147 -15.30 -22.22 3.82
CA PRO A 147 -15.72 -21.57 5.06
C PRO A 147 -14.98 -22.04 6.32
N THR A 148 -14.16 -23.09 6.22
CA THR A 148 -13.66 -23.85 7.37
C THR A 148 -12.74 -23.04 8.28
N ASP A 149 -11.66 -22.46 7.72
CA ASP A 149 -10.60 -21.83 8.52
C ASP A 149 -10.57 -20.31 8.38
N PHE A 150 -11.40 -19.74 7.49
CA PHE A 150 -11.51 -18.30 7.28
C PHE A 150 -11.95 -17.57 8.55
N ASN A 151 -11.05 -16.82 9.18
CA ASN A 151 -11.22 -16.30 10.55
C ASN A 151 -11.83 -14.89 10.63
N TRP A 152 -12.74 -14.53 9.73
CA TRP A 152 -13.40 -13.20 9.71
C TRP A 152 -13.95 -12.76 11.07
N ALA A 153 -14.59 -13.69 11.81
CA ALA A 153 -15.18 -13.39 13.12
C ALA A 153 -14.15 -12.85 14.12
N THR A 154 -12.89 -13.26 14.02
CA THR A 154 -11.79 -12.77 14.86
C THR A 154 -11.51 -11.29 14.59
N TRP A 155 -11.40 -10.91 13.32
CA TRP A 155 -11.13 -9.53 12.91
C TRP A 155 -12.33 -8.60 13.11
N ASP A 156 -13.55 -9.11 12.94
CA ASP A 156 -14.77 -8.39 13.34
C ASP A 156 -14.81 -8.13 14.86
N ASN A 157 -14.42 -9.12 15.67
CA ASN A 157 -14.29 -8.95 17.11
C ASN A 157 -13.21 -7.92 17.47
N TRP A 158 -12.05 -7.94 16.81
CA TRP A 158 -11.00 -6.93 17.01
C TRP A 158 -11.54 -5.52 16.77
N ALA A 159 -12.23 -5.29 15.64
CA ALA A 159 -12.77 -3.97 15.30
C ALA A 159 -13.76 -3.44 16.35
N LYS A 160 -14.59 -4.33 16.91
CA LYS A 160 -15.62 -3.98 17.89
C LYS A 160 -15.10 -3.82 19.31
N THR A 161 -14.13 -4.63 19.71
CA THR A 161 -13.77 -4.78 21.13
C THR A 161 -12.37 -4.26 21.44
N VAL A 162 -11.42 -4.41 20.52
CA VAL A 162 -10.00 -4.11 20.76
C VAL A 162 -9.62 -2.75 20.19
N SER A 163 -9.88 -2.50 18.90
CA SER A 163 -9.43 -1.30 18.17
C SER A 163 -9.72 0.00 18.95
N ALA A 164 -8.74 0.91 18.98
CA ALA A 164 -8.93 2.24 19.59
C ALA A 164 -10.02 3.05 18.88
N ASN A 165 -10.26 2.79 17.58
CA ASN A 165 -11.39 3.32 16.84
C ASN A 165 -12.51 2.27 16.75
N LYS A 166 -13.58 2.41 17.54
CA LYS A 166 -14.72 1.47 17.53
C LYS A 166 -15.57 1.52 16.25
N ASN A 167 -15.25 2.42 15.33
CA ASN A 167 -15.82 2.49 13.99
C ASN A 167 -14.85 2.03 12.90
N ALA A 168 -13.70 1.45 13.28
CA ALA A 168 -12.72 0.94 12.33
C ALA A 168 -13.37 -0.09 11.39
N LYS A 169 -12.96 -0.05 10.13
CA LYS A 169 -13.41 -1.01 9.13
C LYS A 169 -12.39 -2.14 8.92
N VAL A 170 -12.88 -3.28 8.49
CA VAL A 170 -12.06 -4.43 8.09
C VAL A 170 -12.37 -4.74 6.63
N LEU A 171 -11.32 -4.79 5.81
CA LEU A 171 -11.41 -5.20 4.42
C LEU A 171 -10.89 -6.64 4.28
N ILE A 172 -11.52 -7.41 3.40
CA ILE A 172 -11.02 -8.73 3.01
C ILE A 172 -9.88 -8.52 2.01
N GLY A 173 -8.63 -8.67 2.44
CA GLY A 173 -7.47 -8.72 1.55
C GLY A 173 -7.37 -10.07 0.84
N THR A 174 -7.27 -10.05 -0.49
CA THR A 174 -7.14 -11.27 -1.30
C THR A 174 -6.24 -11.01 -2.52
N PRO A 175 -5.56 -12.03 -3.08
CA PRO A 175 -4.74 -11.84 -4.26
C PRO A 175 -5.63 -11.53 -5.46
N ALA A 176 -5.17 -10.65 -6.33
CA ALA A 176 -5.90 -10.22 -7.52
C ALA A 176 -5.79 -11.20 -8.70
N ASN A 177 -4.86 -12.15 -8.63
CA ASN A 177 -4.65 -13.19 -9.62
C ASN A 177 -3.91 -14.40 -8.99
N VAL A 178 -3.92 -15.55 -9.67
CA VAL A 178 -3.32 -16.82 -9.20
C VAL A 178 -1.84 -16.69 -8.86
N GLY A 179 -1.09 -15.87 -9.61
CA GLY A 179 0.34 -15.64 -9.40
C GLY A 179 0.68 -14.48 -8.45
N GLY A 180 -0.33 -13.84 -7.84
CA GLY A 180 -0.11 -12.68 -6.95
C GLY A 180 0.29 -13.06 -5.52
N ALA A 181 0.22 -14.34 -5.16
CA ALA A 181 0.48 -14.82 -3.80
C ALA A 181 1.05 -16.26 -3.84
N ASN A 182 1.29 -16.85 -2.66
CA ASN A 182 1.76 -18.24 -2.56
C ASN A 182 0.77 -19.19 -3.23
N ALA A 183 1.30 -20.23 -3.87
CA ALA A 183 0.50 -21.25 -4.53
C ALA A 183 -0.61 -21.80 -3.60
N GLY A 184 -1.84 -21.83 -4.11
CA GLY A 184 -3.01 -22.27 -3.35
C GLY A 184 -3.72 -21.17 -2.54
N SER A 185 -3.20 -19.94 -2.53
CA SER A 185 -3.81 -18.82 -1.78
C SER A 185 -4.87 -18.02 -2.57
N PHE A 186 -4.91 -18.16 -3.90
CA PHE A 186 -5.94 -17.52 -4.71
C PHE A 186 -7.28 -18.25 -4.55
N PRO A 187 -8.36 -17.59 -4.08
CA PRO A 187 -9.62 -18.25 -3.81
C PRO A 187 -10.37 -18.57 -5.09
N THR A 188 -11.25 -19.58 -5.02
CA THR A 188 -12.30 -19.77 -6.01
C THR A 188 -13.36 -18.67 -5.90
N ASP A 189 -14.10 -18.46 -6.98
CA ASP A 189 -15.25 -17.57 -7.04
C ASP A 189 -16.27 -17.79 -5.91
N SER A 190 -16.57 -19.06 -5.59
CA SER A 190 -17.50 -19.42 -4.52
C SER A 190 -16.96 -19.10 -3.13
N GLN A 191 -15.65 -19.24 -2.93
CA GLN A 191 -15.00 -18.93 -1.66
C GLN A 191 -15.00 -17.43 -1.41
N LEU A 192 -14.62 -16.63 -2.41
CA LEU A 192 -14.60 -15.17 -2.27
C LEU A 192 -16.01 -14.59 -2.08
N SER A 193 -16.97 -14.98 -2.92
CA SER A 193 -18.35 -14.51 -2.78
C SER A 193 -18.98 -14.97 -1.45
N GLY A 194 -18.69 -16.18 -0.99
CA GLY A 194 -19.10 -16.68 0.33
C GLY A 194 -18.51 -15.87 1.49
N ALA A 195 -17.21 -15.56 1.43
CA ALA A 195 -16.52 -14.75 2.42
C ALA A 195 -17.07 -13.31 2.48
N ILE A 196 -17.30 -12.68 1.31
CA ILE A 196 -17.93 -11.35 1.21
C ILE A 196 -19.34 -11.36 1.80
N ASN A 197 -20.15 -12.36 1.47
CA ASN A 197 -21.52 -12.47 1.97
C ASN A 197 -21.57 -12.69 3.48
N LEU A 198 -20.65 -13.48 4.05
CA LEU A 198 -20.49 -13.60 5.50
C LEU A 198 -20.14 -12.25 6.13
N ALA A 199 -19.15 -11.56 5.56
CA ALA A 199 -18.64 -10.30 6.09
C ALA A 199 -19.65 -9.16 6.07
N LYS A 200 -20.52 -9.09 5.05
CA LYS A 200 -21.63 -8.12 4.96
C LYS A 200 -22.57 -8.13 6.17
N GLY A 201 -22.61 -9.23 6.94
CA GLY A 201 -23.38 -9.31 8.19
C GLY A 201 -22.80 -8.46 9.34
N SER A 202 -21.55 -7.99 9.22
CA SER A 202 -20.85 -7.23 10.25
C SER A 202 -20.79 -5.73 9.90
N SER A 203 -21.11 -4.87 10.87
CA SER A 203 -20.98 -3.40 10.71
C SER A 203 -19.53 -2.92 10.53
N SER A 204 -18.55 -3.76 10.87
CA SER A 204 -17.13 -3.53 10.66
C SER A 204 -16.70 -3.76 9.20
N PHE A 205 -17.49 -4.45 8.37
CA PHE A 205 -17.10 -4.71 6.99
C PHE A 205 -16.94 -3.41 6.18
N GLY A 206 -15.77 -3.26 5.55
CA GLY A 206 -15.40 -2.09 4.74
C GLY A 206 -15.26 -2.37 3.25
N GLY A 207 -15.19 -3.63 2.83
CA GLY A 207 -15.01 -4.01 1.43
C GLY A 207 -13.90 -5.04 1.21
N VAL A 208 -13.26 -4.99 0.04
CA VAL A 208 -12.22 -5.92 -0.39
C VAL A 208 -10.95 -5.13 -0.75
N MET A 209 -9.80 -5.63 -0.31
CA MET A 209 -8.48 -5.17 -0.75
C MET A 209 -7.88 -6.22 -1.70
N LEU A 210 -7.20 -5.76 -2.76
CA LEU A 210 -6.65 -6.61 -3.80
C LEU A 210 -5.14 -6.41 -3.93
N TRP A 211 -4.39 -7.51 -3.77
CA TRP A 211 -2.95 -7.56 -4.01
C TRP A 211 -2.65 -8.18 -5.39
N ASP A 212 -2.25 -7.43 -6.41
CA ASP A 212 -2.16 -5.97 -6.53
C ASP A 212 -2.82 -5.49 -7.84
N MET A 213 -2.64 -4.21 -8.18
CA MET A 213 -3.21 -3.64 -9.42
C MET A 213 -2.63 -4.26 -10.69
N ALA A 214 -1.35 -4.63 -10.74
CA ALA A 214 -0.74 -5.24 -11.94
C ALA A 214 -1.30 -6.64 -12.19
N GLN A 215 -1.49 -7.41 -11.12
CA GLN A 215 -2.16 -8.71 -11.14
C GLN A 215 -3.63 -8.55 -11.57
N LEU A 216 -4.34 -7.56 -11.02
CA LEU A 216 -5.73 -7.27 -11.34
C LEU A 216 -5.92 -6.89 -12.81
N PHE A 217 -5.03 -6.04 -13.35
CA PHE A 217 -5.08 -5.58 -14.74
C PHE A 217 -4.96 -6.76 -15.72
N SER A 218 -4.18 -7.78 -15.34
CA SER A 218 -4.03 -9.01 -16.12
C SER A 218 -5.19 -9.99 -15.94
N ASN A 219 -6.04 -9.81 -14.91
CA ASN A 219 -7.17 -10.67 -14.59
C ASN A 219 -8.50 -10.03 -15.03
N THR A 220 -8.76 -10.08 -16.33
CA THR A 220 -9.92 -9.41 -16.95
C THR A 220 -11.24 -9.94 -16.36
N GLY A 221 -12.09 -9.01 -15.89
CA GLY A 221 -13.42 -9.31 -15.37
C GLY A 221 -13.48 -9.59 -13.86
N TYR A 222 -12.34 -9.84 -13.20
CA TYR A 222 -12.30 -10.14 -11.77
C TYR A 222 -12.78 -8.97 -10.89
N LEU A 223 -12.36 -7.74 -11.22
CA LEU A 223 -12.85 -6.55 -10.52
C LEU A 223 -14.38 -6.40 -10.63
N ALA A 224 -14.93 -6.62 -11.84
CA ALA A 224 -16.37 -6.50 -12.07
C ALA A 224 -17.16 -7.54 -11.27
N LYS A 225 -16.62 -8.75 -11.14
CA LYS A 225 -17.17 -9.80 -10.28
C LYS A 225 -17.20 -9.38 -8.81
N ILE A 226 -16.08 -8.87 -8.28
CA ILE A 226 -15.99 -8.42 -6.87
C ILE A 226 -16.96 -7.26 -6.61
N VAL A 227 -17.05 -6.31 -7.53
CA VAL A 227 -18.01 -5.19 -7.42
C VAL A 227 -19.45 -5.72 -7.38
N ALA A 228 -19.78 -6.71 -8.20
CA ALA A 228 -21.09 -7.35 -8.17
C ALA A 228 -21.32 -8.10 -6.84
N ASP A 229 -20.33 -8.85 -6.36
CA ASP A 229 -20.39 -9.55 -5.06
C ASP A 229 -20.54 -8.58 -3.90
N LEU A 230 -20.01 -7.36 -3.99
CA LEU A 230 -20.22 -6.28 -3.02
C LEU A 230 -21.62 -5.63 -3.11
N GLY A 231 -22.39 -5.93 -4.14
CA GLY A 231 -23.72 -5.35 -4.39
C GLY A 231 -23.70 -4.06 -5.23
N GLY A 232 -22.56 -3.73 -5.84
CA GLY A 232 -22.44 -2.61 -6.77
C GLY A 232 -22.86 -2.99 -8.19
N SER A 233 -23.22 -1.98 -8.99
CA SER A 233 -23.39 -2.13 -10.44
C SER A 233 -22.02 -2.10 -11.10
N SER A 234 -21.66 -3.13 -11.88
CA SER A 234 -20.42 -3.10 -12.66
C SER A 234 -20.55 -2.04 -13.78
N SER A 235 -19.80 -0.95 -13.66
CA SER A 235 -19.51 -0.12 -14.84
C SER A 235 -18.47 -0.85 -15.68
N PRO A 236 -18.58 -0.88 -17.02
CA PRO A 236 -17.57 -1.51 -17.85
C PRO A 236 -16.20 -0.86 -17.59
N PRO A 237 -15.10 -1.63 -17.61
CA PRO A 237 -13.77 -1.07 -17.44
C PRO A 237 -13.53 0.01 -18.51
N PRO A 238 -12.81 1.10 -18.17
CA PRO A 238 -12.40 2.06 -19.19
C PRO A 238 -11.65 1.32 -20.31
N PRO A 239 -11.84 1.73 -21.58
CA PRO A 239 -11.11 1.12 -22.68
C PRO A 239 -9.60 1.21 -22.41
N PRO A 240 -8.81 0.20 -22.83
CA PRO A 240 -7.37 0.25 -22.68
C PRO A 240 -6.83 1.54 -23.34
N PRO A 241 -5.83 2.19 -22.75
CA PRO A 241 -5.18 3.34 -23.39
C PRO A 241 -4.67 2.92 -24.78
N PRO A 242 -4.69 3.82 -25.78
CA PRO A 242 -4.20 3.50 -27.11
C PRO A 242 -2.77 2.97 -27.02
N SER A 243 -2.51 1.81 -27.65
CA SER A 243 -1.17 1.23 -27.72
C SER A 243 -0.21 2.24 -28.36
N THR A 244 0.58 2.92 -27.54
CA THR A 244 1.79 3.60 -28.03
C THR A 244 2.75 2.51 -28.49
N THR A 245 2.86 2.36 -29.79
CA THR A 245 3.89 1.54 -30.42
C THR A 245 5.24 2.06 -29.94
N LEU A 246 5.99 1.21 -29.23
CA LEU A 246 7.36 1.50 -28.81
C LEU A 246 8.18 1.88 -30.06
N ALA A 247 8.72 3.11 -30.07
CA ALA A 247 9.67 3.51 -31.09
C ALA A 247 10.94 2.66 -30.93
N THR A 248 11.18 1.78 -31.90
CA THR A 248 12.41 0.99 -31.96
C THR A 248 13.58 1.92 -32.28
N VAL A 249 14.38 2.26 -31.29
CA VAL A 249 15.66 2.96 -31.51
C VAL A 249 16.71 1.92 -31.87
N THR A 250 16.95 1.75 -33.17
CA THR A 250 18.07 0.93 -33.66
C THR A 250 19.38 1.68 -33.39
N ARG A 251 20.19 1.21 -32.43
CA ARG A 251 21.57 1.70 -32.25
C ARG A 251 22.50 0.97 -33.21
N THR A 252 23.05 1.70 -34.18
CA THR A 252 24.18 1.24 -35.00
C THR A 252 25.46 1.34 -34.17
N SER A 253 26.13 0.21 -33.92
CA SER A 253 27.43 0.18 -33.25
C SER A 253 28.56 0.39 -34.26
N THR A 254 29.15 1.58 -34.30
CA THR A 254 30.48 1.79 -34.88
C THR A 254 31.53 1.74 -33.78
N ALA A 255 32.39 0.72 -33.83
CA ALA A 255 33.57 0.62 -32.98
C ALA A 255 34.67 1.54 -33.51
N SER A 256 35.21 2.42 -32.65
CA SER A 256 36.51 3.05 -32.89
C SER A 256 37.35 3.00 -31.62
N THR A 257 38.51 2.36 -31.76
CA THR A 257 39.60 2.20 -30.80
C THR A 257 40.30 3.52 -30.49
N GLY A 258 40.57 3.78 -29.20
CA GLY A 258 41.44 4.87 -28.73
C GLY A 258 41.87 4.66 -27.27
N PRO A 259 43.09 5.06 -26.87
CA PRO A 259 43.89 4.34 -25.88
C PRO A 259 43.67 4.77 -24.43
N THR A 260 44.04 3.85 -23.54
CA THR A 260 44.18 3.97 -22.08
C THR A 260 45.01 5.17 -21.63
N SER A 261 44.44 6.02 -20.79
CA SER A 261 45.17 6.90 -19.86
C SER A 261 44.39 7.06 -18.55
N SER A 262 45.11 6.94 -17.44
CA SER A 262 44.66 6.89 -16.05
C SER A 262 43.71 8.04 -15.63
N PRO A 263 42.78 7.82 -14.66
CA PRO A 263 41.88 8.85 -14.21
C PRO A 263 42.53 9.79 -13.17
N PRO A 264 42.24 11.10 -13.22
CA PRO A 264 42.39 12.00 -12.09
C PRO A 264 41.17 11.92 -11.14
N SER A 265 41.35 12.45 -9.95
CA SER A 265 40.40 12.52 -8.84
C SER A 265 39.09 13.27 -9.16
N GLY A 266 37.98 12.75 -8.62
CA GLY A 266 36.81 13.53 -8.19
C GLY A 266 35.64 13.63 -9.17
N GLY A 267 34.42 13.34 -8.68
CA GLY A 267 33.17 13.83 -9.28
C GLY A 267 32.05 12.81 -9.48
N ASN A 268 31.06 12.89 -8.58
CA ASN A 268 29.67 12.42 -8.67
C ASN A 268 29.17 11.82 -9.99
N GLY A 269 28.68 10.58 -9.89
CA GLY A 269 27.77 9.94 -10.84
C GLY A 269 27.00 8.84 -10.13
N GLY A 270 26.26 9.18 -9.07
CA GLY A 270 25.47 8.22 -8.31
C GLY A 270 24.35 7.65 -9.19
N SER A 271 24.43 6.36 -9.49
CA SER A 271 23.29 5.59 -9.97
C SER A 271 22.15 5.76 -8.97
N VAL A 272 20.95 6.11 -9.46
CA VAL A 272 19.74 6.08 -8.64
C VAL A 272 19.62 4.65 -8.10
N PRO A 273 19.56 4.42 -6.77
CA PRO A 273 19.41 3.09 -6.20
C PRO A 273 18.22 2.38 -6.84
N GLN A 274 18.22 1.04 -6.87
CA GLN A 274 17.15 0.22 -7.45
C GLN A 274 15.74 0.65 -6.99
N TRP A 275 15.63 1.15 -5.76
CA TRP A 275 14.39 1.63 -5.12
C TRP A 275 14.16 3.15 -5.19
N GLY A 276 15.05 3.88 -5.86
CA GLY A 276 14.87 5.30 -6.18
C GLY A 276 14.09 5.53 -7.49
N GLN A 277 13.71 4.45 -8.18
CA GLN A 277 12.86 4.51 -9.36
C GLN A 277 11.40 4.63 -8.95
N CYS A 278 10.74 5.64 -9.50
CA CYS A 278 9.33 5.87 -9.29
C CYS A 278 8.54 5.02 -10.28
N GLY A 279 7.56 4.25 -9.79
CA GLY A 279 6.58 3.59 -10.66
C GLY A 279 5.88 4.61 -11.57
N GLY A 280 5.36 4.17 -12.71
CA GLY A 280 4.74 5.04 -13.72
C GLY A 280 4.56 4.33 -15.07
N ASN A 281 4.12 5.08 -16.08
CA ASN A 281 3.98 4.55 -17.44
C ASN A 281 5.31 3.97 -17.94
N GLY A 282 5.36 2.65 -18.14
CA GLY A 282 6.55 1.92 -18.58
C GLY A 282 7.40 1.32 -17.46
N TYR A 283 7.00 1.42 -16.19
CA TYR A 283 7.62 0.67 -15.10
C TYR A 283 7.29 -0.82 -15.23
N THR A 284 8.31 -1.66 -15.28
CA THR A 284 8.19 -3.12 -15.47
C THR A 284 8.37 -3.90 -14.17
N GLY A 285 8.42 -3.23 -13.01
CA GLY A 285 8.84 -3.83 -11.74
C GLY A 285 10.36 -3.73 -11.51
N PRO A 286 10.84 -4.21 -10.36
CA PRO A 286 12.22 -4.65 -10.18
C PRO A 286 12.56 -5.87 -11.06
#